data_AF-A0AAN9T0R1-F1
#
_entry.id   AF-A0AAN9T0R1-F1
#
_cell.length_a   1.000
_cell.length_b   1.000
_cell.length_c   1.000
_cell.angle_alpha   90.00
_cell.angle_beta   90.00
_cell.angle_gamma   90.00
#
_symmetry.space_group_name_H-M   'P 1'
#
loop_
_entity.id
_entity.type
_entity.pdbx_description
1 polymer ?
#
loop_
_entity_poly.entity_id
_entity_poly.type
_entity_poly.pdbx_seq_one_letter_code
_entity_poly.pdbx_strand_id
1 'polypeptide(L)'
;MATVSSMLPNLYFSIPLVSFRIGSTVCSAISTNVSERKSANYQANLWNYDFLQSLKNDYVDLKYENRARKMQEEVRRMIKDESADIWGYTRAD
;
A
#
# COMPACT_ATOMS: atom_id res chain seq x y z
N MET A 1 -33.22 44.11 -9.97
CA MET A 1 -33.30 42.93 -10.85
C MET A 1 -32.15 41.99 -10.50
N ALA A 2 -32.49 40.74 -10.20
CA ALA A 2 -31.69 39.53 -10.06
C ALA A 2 -30.30 39.59 -9.39
N THR A 3 -30.27 39.15 -8.12
CA THR A 3 -29.18 38.37 -7.53
C THR A 3 -28.96 37.06 -8.30
N VAL A 4 -27.71 36.70 -8.55
CA VAL A 4 -27.29 35.29 -8.62
C VAL A 4 -26.02 35.10 -7.80
N SER A 5 -26.27 34.57 -6.61
CA SER A 5 -25.31 33.91 -5.74
C SER A 5 -25.18 32.46 -6.20
N SER A 6 -23.96 31.99 -6.44
CA SER A 6 -23.66 30.54 -6.48
C SER A 6 -22.25 30.30 -5.95
N MET A 7 -22.15 30.05 -4.65
CA MET A 7 -21.84 28.74 -4.05
C MET A 7 -20.36 28.33 -4.10
N LEU A 8 -19.65 28.66 -3.02
CA LEU A 8 -18.60 27.81 -2.46
C LEU A 8 -19.18 27.16 -1.20
N PRO A 9 -19.31 25.82 -1.08
CA PRO A 9 -19.50 25.20 0.21
C PRO A 9 -18.14 24.81 0.77
N ASN A 10 -17.52 25.75 1.48
CA ASN A 10 -16.62 25.40 2.57
C ASN A 10 -17.47 24.64 3.61
N LEU A 11 -17.25 23.34 3.74
CA LEU A 11 -17.82 22.53 4.82
C LEU A 11 -17.08 22.85 6.13
N TYR A 12 -17.27 24.06 6.65
CA TYR A 12 -17.04 24.36 8.06
C TYR A 12 -18.22 23.77 8.84
N PHE A 13 -18.04 22.56 9.35
CA PHE A 13 -18.96 22.01 10.35
C PHE A 13 -18.71 22.77 11.66
N SER A 14 -19.39 23.91 11.82
CA SER A 14 -19.41 24.69 13.05
C SER A 14 -20.20 23.93 14.10
N ILE A 15 -19.52 23.14 14.93
CA ILE A 15 -20.14 22.54 16.12
C ILE A 15 -20.36 23.68 17.13
N PRO A 16 -21.59 24.00 17.54
CA PRO A 16 -21.79 24.99 18.58
C PRO A 16 -21.19 24.46 19.89
N LEU A 17 -20.43 25.31 20.59
CA LEU A 17 -19.93 25.06 21.93
C LEU A 17 -21.13 25.05 22.91
N VAL A 18 -21.88 23.96 22.94
CA VAL A 18 -22.87 23.73 23.99
C VAL A 18 -22.09 23.40 25.25
N SER A 19 -22.18 24.27 26.26
CA SER A 19 -21.63 24.01 27.60
C SER A 19 -22.33 22.79 28.18
N PHE A 20 -21.70 21.63 28.02
CA PHE A 20 -22.16 20.39 28.63
C PHE A 20 -21.77 20.42 30.11
N ARG A 21 -22.67 20.96 30.94
CA ARG A 21 -22.59 20.77 32.39
C ARG A 21 -22.92 19.29 32.65
N ILE A 22 -21.88 18.48 32.85
CA ILE A 22 -22.03 17.15 33.42
C ILE A 22 -22.43 17.37 34.88
N GLY A 23 -23.72 17.47 35.14
CA GLY A 23 -24.25 17.16 36.46
C GLY A 23 -23.88 15.71 36.74
N SER A 24 -23.06 15.47 37.76
CA SER A 24 -22.74 14.12 38.22
C SER A 24 -24.00 13.52 38.84
N THR A 25 -24.92 13.05 37.99
CA THR A 25 -25.88 12.03 38.39
C THR A 25 -25.11 10.75 38.45
N VAL A 26 -24.93 10.26 39.69
CA VAL A 26 -24.40 8.96 40.06
C VAL A 26 -24.52 8.00 38.88
N CYS A 27 -23.38 7.65 38.27
CA CYS A 27 -23.33 6.53 37.35
C CYS A 27 -23.74 5.32 38.18
N SER A 28 -25.00 4.89 38.07
CA SER A 28 -25.34 3.53 38.46
C SER A 28 -24.41 2.66 37.65
N ALA A 29 -23.48 1.98 38.32
CA ALA A 29 -22.60 1.02 37.71
C ALA A 29 -23.51 -0.07 37.12
N ILE A 30 -23.88 0.11 35.85
CA ILE A 30 -24.39 -0.98 35.03
C ILE A 30 -23.18 -1.92 34.94
N SER A 31 -23.18 -2.94 35.79
CA SER A 31 -22.38 -4.15 35.64
C SER A 31 -22.90 -4.92 34.43
N THR A 32 -22.93 -4.26 33.27
CA THR A 32 -22.72 -4.99 32.04
C THR A 32 -21.27 -5.39 32.12
N ASN A 33 -21.01 -6.70 32.03
CA ASN A 33 -19.70 -7.26 31.73
C ASN A 33 -19.22 -6.73 30.36
N VAL A 34 -19.05 -5.42 30.21
CA VAL A 34 -18.39 -4.79 29.09
C VAL A 34 -16.94 -5.11 29.37
N SER A 35 -16.47 -6.20 28.76
CA SER A 35 -15.05 -6.48 28.67
C SER A 35 -14.39 -5.17 28.28
N GLU A 36 -13.55 -4.63 29.16
CA GLU A 36 -12.69 -3.50 28.83
C GLU A 36 -12.00 -3.83 27.50
N ARG A 37 -11.83 -2.80 26.65
CA ARG A 37 -11.16 -2.98 25.38
C ARG A 37 -9.74 -3.48 25.65
N LYS A 38 -9.45 -4.71 25.22
CA LYS A 38 -8.10 -5.26 25.24
C LYS A 38 -7.32 -4.72 24.04
N SER A 39 -6.17 -4.10 24.26
CA SER A 39 -5.23 -3.76 23.20
C SER A 39 -4.35 -4.97 22.88
N ALA A 40 -4.24 -5.36 21.62
CA ALA A 40 -3.38 -6.44 21.18
C ALA A 40 -1.88 -6.05 21.07
N ASN A 41 -1.51 -4.82 21.44
CA ASN A 41 -0.13 -4.29 21.37
C ASN A 41 0.53 -4.47 19.99
N TYR A 42 -0.20 -4.15 18.92
CA TYR A 42 0.36 -4.16 17.58
C TYR A 42 1.48 -3.12 17.46
N GLN A 43 2.56 -3.53 16.80
CA GLN A 43 3.66 -2.62 16.48
C GLN A 43 3.26 -1.65 15.37
N ALA A 44 3.91 -0.50 15.36
CA ALA A 44 3.75 0.46 14.26
C ALA A 44 4.24 -0.13 12.93
N ASN A 45 3.76 0.43 11.82
CA ASN A 45 4.20 0.01 10.51
C ASN A 45 5.70 0.26 10.33
N LEU A 46 6.39 -0.67 9.67
CA LEU A 46 7.82 -0.56 9.39
C LEU A 46 8.12 0.59 8.41
N TRP A 47 7.17 0.88 7.52
CA TRP A 47 7.34 1.89 6.48
C TRP A 47 6.44 3.10 6.73
N ASN A 48 7.05 4.29 6.80
CA ASN A 48 6.32 5.54 6.86
C ASN A 48 5.73 5.90 5.48
N TYR A 49 4.67 6.69 5.47
CA TYR A 49 4.05 7.21 4.25
C TYR A 49 5.05 7.98 3.38
N ASP A 50 5.83 8.88 3.99
CA ASP A 50 6.84 9.68 3.27
C ASP A 50 7.92 8.80 2.66
N PHE A 51 8.27 7.69 3.34
CA PHE A 51 9.22 6.73 2.81
C PHE A 51 8.66 6.10 1.53
N LEU A 52 7.43 5.57 1.58
CA LEU A 52 6.78 4.97 0.41
C LEU A 52 6.65 5.96 -0.76
N GLN A 53 6.31 7.21 -0.46
CA GLN A 53 6.15 8.27 -1.47
C GLN A 53 7.49 8.72 -2.08
N SER A 54 8.58 8.63 -1.31
CA SER A 54 9.91 9.01 -1.78
C SER A 54 10.57 7.97 -2.70
N LEU A 55 10.03 6.75 -2.76
CA LEU A 55 10.59 5.67 -3.57
C LEU A 55 10.58 6.04 -5.06
N LYS A 56 11.76 6.04 -5.68
CA LYS A 56 11.96 6.22 -7.11
C LYS A 56 12.53 4.94 -7.70
N ASN A 57 12.01 4.57 -8.86
CA ASN A 57 12.52 3.44 -9.62
C ASN A 57 13.35 3.98 -10.78
N ASP A 58 14.66 3.78 -10.75
CA ASP A 58 15.58 4.22 -11.82
C ASP A 58 15.58 3.26 -13.03
N TYR A 59 14.91 2.11 -12.90
CA TYR A 59 14.96 1.00 -13.87
C TYR A 59 13.69 0.87 -14.72
N VAL A 60 12.84 1.89 -14.78
CA VAL A 60 11.60 1.88 -15.57
C VAL A 60 11.85 2.09 -17.07
N ASP A 61 13.05 2.51 -17.45
CA ASP A 61 13.38 2.81 -18.84
C ASP A 61 13.44 1.55 -19.72
N LEU A 62 12.99 1.69 -20.96
CA LEU A 62 13.06 0.67 -22.01
C LEU A 62 14.48 0.12 -22.23
N LYS A 63 15.52 0.88 -21.87
CA LYS A 63 16.92 0.43 -21.91
C LYS A 63 17.14 -0.80 -21.03
N TYR A 64 16.57 -0.80 -19.82
CA TYR A 64 16.74 -1.89 -18.86
C TYR A 64 15.91 -3.11 -19.25
N GLU A 65 14.70 -2.91 -19.75
CA GLU A 65 13.87 -3.97 -20.31
C GLU A 65 14.56 -4.66 -21.50
N ASN A 66 15.08 -3.89 -22.45
CA ASN A 66 15.80 -4.44 -23.60
C ASN A 66 17.07 -5.20 -23.20
N ARG A 67 17.81 -4.69 -22.21
CA ARG A 67 18.98 -5.39 -21.67
C ARG A 67 18.58 -6.71 -21.00
N ALA A 68 17.50 -6.71 -20.22
CA ALA A 68 16.99 -7.91 -19.57
C ALA A 68 16.55 -8.96 -20.60
N ARG A 69 15.80 -8.55 -21.63
CA ARG A 69 15.38 -9.43 -22.74
C ARG A 69 16.58 -10.01 -23.48
N LYS A 70 17.57 -9.19 -23.83
CA LYS A 70 18.79 -9.66 -24.51
C LYS A 70 19.50 -10.72 -23.66
N MET A 71 19.64 -10.47 -22.36
CA MET A 71 20.29 -11.42 -21.45
C MET A 71 19.50 -12.73 -21.33
N GLN A 72 18.18 -12.66 -21.28
CA GLN A 72 17.32 -13.86 -21.31
C GLN A 72 17.48 -14.67 -22.61
N GLU A 73 17.56 -14.00 -23.77
CA GLU A 73 17.76 -14.66 -25.06
C GLU A 73 19.14 -15.34 -25.15
N GLU A 74 20.19 -14.69 -24.64
CA GLU A 74 21.53 -15.27 -24.58
C GLU A 74 21.57 -16.52 -23.69
N VAL A 75 20.99 -16.46 -22.49
CA VAL A 75 20.86 -17.63 -21.60
C VAL A 75 20.06 -18.74 -22.25
N ARG A 76 18.96 -18.41 -22.93
CA ARG A 76 18.14 -19.39 -23.65
C ARG A 76 18.92 -20.08 -24.76
N ARG A 77 19.81 -19.36 -25.45
CA ARG A 77 20.69 -19.94 -26.49
C ARG A 77 21.70 -20.89 -25.86
N MET A 78 22.40 -20.49 -24.80
CA MET A 78 23.39 -21.33 -24.12
C MET A 78 22.78 -22.67 -23.67
N ILE A 79 21.60 -22.64 -23.06
CA ILE A 79 20.91 -23.86 -22.61
C ILE A 79 20.55 -24.77 -23.80
N LYS A 80 20.13 -24.19 -24.93
CA LYS A 80 19.78 -24.97 -26.13
C LYS A 80 21.01 -25.60 -26.78
N ASP A 81 22.08 -24.84 -26.90
CA ASP A 81 23.33 -25.30 -27.51
C ASP A 81 23.92 -26.45 -26.66
N GLU A 82 23.98 -26.30 -25.34
CA GLU A 82 24.41 -27.37 -24.42
C GLU A 82 23.49 -28.61 -24.49
N SER A 83 22.17 -28.42 -24.63
CA SER A 83 21.24 -29.54 -24.76
C SER A 83 21.39 -30.31 -26.09
N ALA A 84 21.83 -29.63 -27.15
CA ALA A 84 22.08 -30.24 -28.45
C ALA A 84 23.34 -31.11 -28.42
N ASP A 85 24.38 -30.67 -27.70
CA ASP A 85 25.61 -31.45 -27.52
C ASP A 85 25.39 -32.71 -26.67
N ILE A 86 24.52 -32.63 -25.65
CA ILE A 86 24.17 -33.77 -24.77
C ILE A 86 23.38 -34.86 -25.53
N TRP A 87 22.43 -34.49 -26.39
CA TRP A 87 21.63 -35.44 -27.19
C TRP A 87 22.28 -35.83 -28.53
N GLY A 88 23.32 -35.13 -28.97
CA GLY A 88 24.10 -35.47 -30.17
C GLY A 88 25.05 -36.64 -29.96
N TYR A 89 25.57 -36.81 -28.73
CA TYR A 89 26.49 -37.91 -28.41
C TYR A 89 25.79 -39.27 -28.28
N THR A 90 24.52 -39.31 -27.87
CA THR A 90 23.76 -40.55 -27.60
C THR A 90 23.07 -41.16 -28.84
N ARG A 91 23.26 -40.58 -30.03
CA ARG A 91 22.60 -41.01 -31.28
C ARG A 91 23.56 -41.60 -32.32
N ALA A 92 24.84 -41.75 -31.97
CA ALA A 92 25.89 -42.25 -32.86
C ALA A 92 26.23 -43.75 -32.68
N ASP A 93 25.45 -44.48 -31.88
CA ASP A 93 25.69 -45.88 -31.49
C ASP A 93 24.61 -46.83 -32.05
#